data_AF-E2BU62-F1
#
_entry.id   AF-E2BU62-F1
#
_cell.length_a   1.000
_cell.length_b   1.000
_cell.length_c   1.000
_cell.angle_alpha   90.00
_cell.angle_beta   90.00
_cell.angle_gamma   90.00
#
_symmetry.space_group_name_H-M   'P 1'
#
loop_
_entity.id
_entity.type
_entity.pdbx_description
1 polymer ?
#
loop_
_entity_poly.entity_id
_entity_poly.type
_entity_poly.pdbx_seq_one_letter_code
_entity_poly.pdbx_strand_id
1 'polypeptide(L)'
;MHLVRTFVSLILLISAARCSDITSAVFGNVLDGMPAAFGDFNSDELTDVFMLRENGTMVEIFLAADQEPLLRPGQNLNCSFKDQHVTSVVPGDFDGDVFMDILVTTYSKKHHVTFVHILWGGNGHLNCSNEWNPLIEMHDQPLALDYNRDMIIDLFGVDKNGNRTFWVFNQNRTAPHAIPMLGPKRLEPVRSPHSNAFLDLNSDFLPDLVVTTRTSFEIWMGTEQGFDYSYEIDLPYNITVDRNFKGEIGQTLYLDVELTGKMSLLLPLCFDSSCGNCTIMMYSNGWHNLRVNFRDSNNVQWGFVKPDGHRYTETITLRGGDFNMDGYPDLLATLQHSNGEHVQSFLLQNVACNNCAGYNRTYEVKWQALNPFYNESAMAVFYDFYQDGILDAILVGLQKKQNSKMYRTAAFKNSLDYDANFVKVMVLTGRTNSMYPISPGSLGKKKRTYGTNLPGPSIAYRTTTQDGSPRNAIAAQLPQSAHFSLNLPYTTFGLGRTPNFVDALTIGVGGKSREWPQIIPNSQMVVIPNPIAEPSRWKAQLFVTPSKLILLSAAALGATCVLITAIILGLYWKERREDKIEKLQEAHKFHFDAM
;
A
#
# COMPACT_ATOMS: atom_id res chain seq x y z
N MET A 1 12.69 -28.47 -37.36
CA MET A 1 12.42 -28.62 -35.90
C MET A 1 13.02 -27.50 -35.05
N HIS A 2 14.27 -27.07 -35.29
CA HIS A 2 14.86 -25.92 -34.59
C HIS A 2 14.14 -24.58 -34.83
N LEU A 3 13.77 -24.29 -36.08
CA LEU A 3 13.08 -23.04 -36.45
C LEU A 3 11.71 -22.89 -35.77
N VAL A 4 10.98 -24.01 -35.62
CA VAL A 4 9.66 -24.05 -34.98
C VAL A 4 9.79 -23.86 -33.47
N ARG A 5 10.82 -24.45 -32.83
CA ARG A 5 11.13 -24.22 -31.41
C ARG A 5 11.48 -22.75 -31.15
N THR A 6 12.30 -22.12 -31.98
CA THR A 6 12.63 -20.69 -31.84
C THR A 6 11.41 -19.80 -32.07
N PHE A 7 10.52 -20.15 -33.02
CA PHE A 7 9.32 -19.36 -33.30
C PHE A 7 8.27 -19.48 -32.18
N VAL A 8 8.10 -20.67 -31.60
CA VAL A 8 7.22 -20.91 -30.45
C VAL A 8 7.75 -20.21 -29.20
N SER A 9 9.08 -20.25 -28.94
CA SER A 9 9.69 -19.48 -27.85
C SER A 9 9.55 -17.97 -28.03
N LEU A 10 9.66 -17.46 -29.27
CA LEU A 10 9.46 -16.03 -29.57
C LEU A 10 8.01 -15.59 -29.36
N ILE A 11 7.03 -16.40 -29.77
CA ILE A 11 5.60 -16.13 -29.55
C ILE A 11 5.25 -16.18 -28.05
N LEU A 12 5.83 -17.10 -27.29
CA LEU A 12 5.66 -17.18 -25.83
C LEU A 12 6.24 -15.95 -25.13
N LEU A 13 7.44 -15.51 -25.52
CA LEU A 13 8.07 -14.28 -24.98
C LEU A 13 7.29 -13.01 -25.34
N ILE A 14 6.79 -12.89 -26.57
CA ILE A 14 5.97 -11.74 -27.01
C ILE A 14 4.58 -11.74 -26.32
N SER A 15 4.01 -12.92 -26.07
CA SER A 15 2.73 -13.05 -25.34
C SER A 15 2.89 -12.73 -23.86
N ALA A 16 4.00 -13.15 -23.22
CA ALA A 16 4.29 -12.85 -21.83
C ALA A 16 4.58 -11.35 -21.60
N ALA A 17 5.34 -10.70 -22.50
CA ALA A 17 5.63 -9.27 -22.40
C ALA A 17 4.38 -8.36 -22.57
N ARG A 18 3.35 -8.84 -23.28
CA ARG A 18 2.03 -8.17 -23.36
C ARG A 18 1.10 -8.50 -22.21
N CYS A 19 1.42 -9.49 -21.38
CA CYS A 19 0.56 -9.95 -20.29
C CYS A 19 0.72 -9.11 -19.02
N SER A 20 1.89 -8.47 -18.83
CA SER A 20 2.18 -7.64 -17.64
C SER A 20 1.81 -6.16 -17.82
N ASP A 21 1.72 -5.62 -19.05
CA ASP A 21 1.20 -4.26 -19.25
C ASP A 21 -0.33 -4.30 -19.33
N ILE A 22 -0.99 -3.83 -18.26
CA ILE A 22 -2.45 -3.75 -18.14
C ILE A 22 -2.95 -2.31 -18.18
N THR A 23 -2.15 -1.38 -18.72
CA THR A 23 -2.46 0.06 -18.71
C THR A 23 -3.84 0.38 -19.29
N SER A 24 -4.20 -0.21 -20.44
CA SER A 24 -5.50 0.01 -21.07
C SER A 24 -6.66 -0.63 -20.29
N ALA A 25 -6.42 -1.78 -19.66
CA ALA A 25 -7.40 -2.47 -18.83
C ALA A 25 -7.68 -1.70 -17.52
N VAL A 26 -6.69 -0.99 -16.99
CA VAL A 26 -6.82 -0.20 -15.77
C VAL A 26 -7.40 1.18 -16.06
N PHE A 27 -6.73 1.98 -16.89
CA PHE A 27 -7.03 3.41 -17.03
C PHE A 27 -7.85 3.74 -18.30
N GLY A 28 -8.11 2.75 -19.16
CA GLY A 28 -8.76 2.97 -20.44
C GLY A 28 -7.98 3.97 -21.30
N ASN A 29 -8.63 5.09 -21.62
CA ASN A 29 -8.06 6.15 -22.45
C ASN A 29 -7.53 7.35 -21.65
N VAL A 30 -7.74 7.40 -20.33
CA VAL A 30 -7.40 8.55 -19.48
C VAL A 30 -6.07 8.28 -18.78
N LEU A 31 -4.99 8.75 -19.40
CA LEU A 31 -3.62 8.39 -19.00
C LEU A 31 -2.80 9.60 -18.53
N ASP A 32 -3.39 10.78 -18.46
CA ASP A 32 -2.74 12.04 -18.06
C ASP A 32 -2.78 12.30 -16.54
N GLY A 33 -3.16 11.29 -15.76
CA GLY A 33 -3.24 11.39 -14.31
C GLY A 33 -1.91 11.19 -13.60
N MET A 34 -1.84 11.66 -12.37
CA MET A 34 -0.70 11.55 -11.48
C MET A 34 -1.21 11.10 -10.10
N PRO A 35 -0.97 9.85 -9.68
CA PRO A 35 -1.46 9.35 -8.38
C PRO A 35 -0.93 10.19 -7.22
N ALA A 36 -1.82 10.61 -6.32
CA ALA A 36 -1.48 11.42 -5.15
C ALA A 36 -1.80 10.74 -3.82
N ALA A 37 -2.85 9.91 -3.78
CA ALA A 37 -3.21 9.12 -2.61
C ALA A 37 -4.12 7.93 -2.97
N PHE A 38 -4.41 7.10 -1.97
CA PHE A 38 -5.29 5.94 -2.07
C PHE A 38 -6.29 5.91 -0.90
N GLY A 39 -7.47 5.36 -1.13
CA GLY A 39 -8.54 5.27 -0.13
C GLY A 39 -9.83 4.71 -0.75
N ASP A 40 -10.82 4.35 0.05
CA ASP A 40 -12.14 3.91 -0.42
C ASP A 40 -13.15 5.06 -0.23
N PHE A 41 -13.40 5.85 -1.27
CA PHE A 41 -14.21 7.06 -1.16
C PHE A 41 -15.71 6.75 -1.08
N ASN A 42 -16.17 5.72 -1.79
CA ASN A 42 -17.58 5.37 -1.92
C ASN A 42 -18.01 4.23 -0.98
N SER A 43 -17.10 3.70 -0.17
CA SER A 43 -17.29 2.59 0.76
C SER A 43 -17.74 1.29 0.09
N ASP A 44 -17.18 0.98 -1.09
CA ASP A 44 -17.47 -0.26 -1.83
C ASP A 44 -16.44 -1.38 -1.63
N GLU A 45 -15.51 -1.20 -0.68
CA GLU A 45 -14.43 -2.12 -0.31
C GLU A 45 -13.29 -2.20 -1.34
N LEU A 46 -13.39 -1.47 -2.46
CA LEU A 46 -12.32 -1.32 -3.44
C LEU A 46 -11.47 -0.09 -3.11
N THR A 47 -10.19 -0.14 -3.49
CA THR A 47 -9.27 0.98 -3.22
C THR A 47 -9.29 1.97 -4.37
N ASP A 48 -9.89 3.13 -4.21
CA ASP A 48 -9.85 4.21 -5.20
C ASP A 48 -8.49 4.89 -5.27
N VAL A 49 -8.24 5.60 -6.39
CA VAL A 49 -7.01 6.37 -6.61
C VAL A 49 -7.34 7.85 -6.76
N PHE A 50 -6.71 8.68 -5.93
CA PHE A 50 -6.83 10.14 -6.01
C PHE A 50 -5.80 10.67 -6.98
N MET A 51 -6.25 11.17 -8.13
CA MET A 51 -5.40 11.55 -9.26
C MET A 51 -5.28 13.06 -9.37
N LEU A 52 -4.08 13.55 -9.64
CA LEU A 52 -3.86 14.92 -10.08
C LEU A 52 -3.88 14.97 -11.61
N ARG A 53 -4.66 15.88 -12.17
CA ARG A 53 -4.82 16.10 -13.62
C ARG A 53 -4.58 17.56 -13.98
N GLU A 54 -4.62 17.84 -15.27
CA GLU A 54 -4.35 19.18 -15.83
C GLU A 54 -2.99 19.75 -15.37
N ASN A 55 -1.94 18.91 -15.35
CA ASN A 55 -0.61 19.28 -14.85
C ASN A 55 -0.60 19.69 -13.36
N GLY A 56 -1.50 19.10 -12.56
CA GLY A 56 -1.50 19.21 -11.10
C GLY A 56 -2.31 20.37 -10.54
N THR A 57 -3.25 20.90 -11.32
CA THR A 57 -4.22 21.93 -10.89
C THR A 57 -5.60 21.34 -10.60
N MET A 58 -5.85 20.06 -10.91
CA MET A 58 -7.13 19.40 -10.64
C MET A 58 -6.89 18.14 -9.82
N VAL A 59 -7.68 17.95 -8.75
CA VAL A 59 -7.81 16.67 -8.06
C VAL A 59 -9.05 15.98 -8.60
N GLU A 60 -8.93 14.73 -9.03
CA GLU A 60 -10.04 13.90 -9.52
C GLU A 60 -9.94 12.50 -8.92
N ILE A 61 -11.06 11.98 -8.42
CA ILE A 61 -11.12 10.63 -7.84
C ILE A 61 -11.35 9.62 -8.97
N PHE A 62 -10.49 8.62 -9.07
CA PHE A 62 -10.67 7.48 -9.96
C PHE A 62 -11.23 6.34 -9.11
N LEU A 63 -12.51 6.03 -9.32
CA LEU A 63 -13.20 4.95 -8.62
C LEU A 63 -12.77 3.60 -9.17
N ALA A 64 -12.48 2.67 -8.27
CA ALA A 64 -12.19 1.29 -8.62
C ALA A 64 -13.45 0.54 -9.08
N ALA A 65 -13.27 -0.48 -9.91
CA ALA A 65 -14.37 -1.26 -10.46
C ALA A 65 -13.97 -2.72 -10.72
N ASP A 66 -14.91 -3.63 -10.52
CA ASP A 66 -14.75 -5.08 -10.81
C ASP A 66 -14.57 -5.40 -12.30
N GLN A 67 -14.79 -4.43 -13.19
CA GLN A 67 -14.76 -4.60 -14.64
C GLN A 67 -13.91 -3.52 -15.30
N GLU A 68 -13.21 -3.88 -16.37
CA GLU A 68 -12.40 -2.93 -17.14
C GLU A 68 -13.25 -1.78 -17.74
N PRO A 69 -12.78 -0.52 -17.72
CA PRO A 69 -11.56 -0.06 -17.05
C PRO A 69 -11.63 -0.21 -15.53
N LEU A 70 -10.59 -0.76 -14.90
CA LEU A 70 -10.56 -1.04 -13.45
C LEU A 70 -10.51 0.23 -12.60
N LEU A 71 -10.05 1.35 -13.16
CA LEU A 71 -10.06 2.67 -12.53
C LEU A 71 -10.74 3.67 -13.46
N ARG A 72 -11.79 4.34 -12.97
CA ARG A 72 -12.65 5.20 -13.78
C ARG A 72 -12.77 6.59 -13.15
N PRO A 73 -12.62 7.68 -13.92
CA PRO A 73 -12.89 9.01 -13.41
C PRO A 73 -14.32 9.09 -12.83
N GLY A 74 -14.42 9.51 -11.57
CA GLY A 74 -15.69 9.63 -10.87
C GLY A 74 -16.53 10.78 -11.44
N GLN A 75 -17.84 10.54 -11.61
CA GLN A 75 -18.74 11.58 -12.10
C GLN A 75 -18.90 12.69 -11.06
N ASN A 76 -18.52 13.93 -11.41
CA ASN A 76 -18.54 15.09 -10.52
C ASN A 76 -17.70 14.92 -9.24
N LEU A 77 -16.66 14.08 -9.29
CA LEU A 77 -15.71 13.88 -8.18
C LEU A 77 -14.36 14.54 -8.50
N ASN A 78 -14.41 15.79 -8.96
CA ASN A 78 -13.22 16.58 -9.24
C ASN A 78 -13.32 18.01 -8.68
N CYS A 79 -12.18 18.55 -8.28
CA CYS A 79 -12.03 19.90 -7.75
C CYS A 79 -10.79 20.57 -8.37
N SER A 80 -10.96 21.81 -8.84
CA SER A 80 -9.91 22.56 -9.54
C SER A 80 -9.35 23.68 -8.68
N PHE A 81 -8.03 23.83 -8.75
CA PHE A 81 -7.19 24.86 -8.14
C PHE A 81 -6.44 25.56 -9.29
N LYS A 82 -7.00 26.67 -9.79
CA LYS A 82 -6.58 27.27 -11.06
C LYS A 82 -5.31 28.10 -10.93
N ASP A 83 -5.10 28.70 -9.76
CA ASP A 83 -4.05 29.69 -9.52
C ASP A 83 -2.88 29.12 -8.70
N GLN A 84 -3.00 27.88 -8.21
CA GLN A 84 -2.05 27.18 -7.37
C GLN A 84 -1.92 25.72 -7.78
N HIS A 85 -0.71 25.17 -7.66
CA HIS A 85 -0.47 23.75 -7.91
C HIS A 85 -0.71 22.94 -6.63
N VAL A 86 -1.36 21.79 -6.80
CA VAL A 86 -1.54 20.81 -5.74
C VAL A 86 -0.22 20.09 -5.45
N THR A 87 0.19 20.14 -4.20
CA THR A 87 1.46 19.60 -3.69
C THR A 87 1.33 18.29 -2.93
N SER A 88 0.15 17.98 -2.38
CA SER A 88 -0.16 16.69 -1.73
C SER A 88 -1.66 16.55 -1.50
N VAL A 89 -2.11 15.29 -1.39
CA VAL A 89 -3.50 14.89 -1.14
C VAL A 89 -3.50 13.85 -0.01
N VAL A 90 -4.39 14.00 0.96
CA VAL A 90 -4.51 13.07 2.11
C VAL A 90 -5.99 12.75 2.35
N PRO A 91 -6.47 11.55 1.96
CA PRO A 91 -7.83 11.10 2.21
C PRO A 91 -8.02 10.69 3.68
N GLY A 92 -9.20 10.96 4.22
CA GLY A 92 -9.57 10.57 5.57
C GLY A 92 -10.81 11.28 6.10
N ASP A 93 -11.16 11.16 7.38
CA ASP A 93 -12.37 11.76 7.97
C ASP A 93 -11.99 12.92 8.90
N PHE A 94 -12.21 14.17 8.45
CA PHE A 94 -11.78 15.39 9.16
C PHE A 94 -12.91 16.05 9.95
N ASP A 95 -14.15 15.57 9.84
CA ASP A 95 -15.29 16.04 10.64
C ASP A 95 -15.97 14.92 11.46
N GLY A 96 -15.49 13.68 11.35
CA GLY A 96 -16.00 12.55 12.08
C GLY A 96 -17.38 12.06 11.62
N ASP A 97 -17.79 12.39 10.39
CA ASP A 97 -19.11 12.05 9.83
C ASP A 97 -19.21 10.65 9.21
N VAL A 98 -18.10 9.89 9.22
CA VAL A 98 -17.86 8.55 8.65
C VAL A 98 -17.68 8.48 7.13
N PHE A 99 -17.74 9.60 6.41
CA PHE A 99 -17.42 9.68 4.99
C PHE A 99 -15.98 10.15 4.79
N MET A 100 -15.41 9.74 3.65
CA MET A 100 -14.05 10.13 3.31
C MET A 100 -14.02 11.53 2.74
N ASP A 101 -13.43 12.46 3.48
CA ASP A 101 -12.98 13.75 3.04
C ASP A 101 -11.60 13.67 2.37
N ILE A 102 -11.17 14.79 1.79
CA ILE A 102 -9.88 14.90 1.12
C ILE A 102 -9.19 16.19 1.57
N LEU A 103 -8.08 16.07 2.28
CA LEU A 103 -7.19 17.19 2.51
C LEU A 103 -6.33 17.42 1.26
N VAL A 104 -6.25 18.67 0.81
CA VAL A 104 -5.44 19.08 -0.33
C VAL A 104 -4.51 20.19 0.11
N THR A 105 -3.22 20.04 -0.20
CA THR A 105 -2.23 21.11 -0.01
C THR A 105 -1.90 21.77 -1.34
N THR A 106 -1.74 23.09 -1.31
CA THR A 106 -1.37 23.92 -2.46
C THR A 106 -0.26 24.88 -2.07
N TYR A 107 0.68 25.17 -2.97
CA TYR A 107 1.77 26.10 -2.66
C TYR A 107 1.53 27.49 -3.24
N SER A 108 1.49 28.50 -2.38
CA SER A 108 1.34 29.89 -2.78
C SER A 108 2.69 30.54 -3.01
N LYS A 109 3.08 30.72 -4.28
CA LYS A 109 4.33 31.43 -4.64
C LYS A 109 4.38 32.87 -4.15
N LYS A 110 3.22 33.52 -4.00
CA LYS A 110 3.12 34.92 -3.54
C LYS A 110 3.43 35.05 -2.05
N HIS A 111 2.96 34.11 -1.24
CA HIS A 111 3.08 34.15 0.21
C HIS A 111 4.21 33.27 0.74
N HIS A 112 4.81 32.44 -0.12
CA HIS A 112 5.83 31.44 0.23
C HIS A 112 5.39 30.49 1.35
N VAL A 113 4.12 30.10 1.33
CA VAL A 113 3.50 29.19 2.30
C VAL A 113 2.63 28.17 1.59
N THR A 114 2.43 27.04 2.25
CA THR A 114 1.51 25.98 1.87
C THR A 114 0.14 26.25 2.48
N PHE A 115 -0.88 26.19 1.64
CA PHE A 115 -2.28 26.33 1.98
C PHE A 115 -2.93 24.96 2.08
N VAL A 116 -3.64 24.72 3.19
CA VAL A 116 -4.41 23.49 3.41
C VAL A 116 -5.88 23.76 3.19
N HIS A 117 -6.48 22.90 2.38
CA HIS A 117 -7.90 22.90 2.04
C HIS A 117 -8.49 21.54 2.36
N ILE A 118 -9.77 21.49 2.72
CA ILE A 118 -10.52 20.23 2.84
C ILE A 118 -11.60 20.22 1.76
N LEU A 119 -11.68 19.13 1.00
CA LEU A 119 -12.81 18.80 0.12
C LEU A 119 -13.71 17.85 0.90
N TRP A 120 -14.88 18.33 1.28
CA TRP A 120 -15.76 17.58 2.17
C TRP A 120 -16.49 16.49 1.39
N GLY A 121 -16.29 15.24 1.82
CA GLY A 121 -16.97 14.08 1.32
C GLY A 121 -18.38 13.93 1.89
N GLY A 122 -19.08 12.94 1.36
CA GLY A 122 -20.40 12.56 1.83
C GLY A 122 -20.91 11.37 1.03
N ASN A 123 -22.21 11.10 1.10
CA ASN A 123 -22.82 9.99 0.36
C ASN A 123 -22.76 10.21 -1.17
N GLY A 124 -21.65 9.82 -1.79
CA GLY A 124 -21.40 9.86 -3.24
C GLY A 124 -21.18 11.25 -3.84
N HIS A 125 -20.88 12.27 -3.03
CA HIS A 125 -20.63 13.63 -3.49
C HIS A 125 -19.36 14.20 -2.85
N LEU A 126 -18.74 15.15 -3.54
CA LEU A 126 -17.55 15.86 -3.11
C LEU A 126 -17.80 17.36 -3.17
N ASN A 127 -17.68 18.05 -2.04
CA ASN A 127 -17.84 19.50 -1.95
C ASN A 127 -16.48 20.19 -1.97
N CYS A 128 -16.18 20.87 -3.08
CA CYS A 128 -14.91 21.55 -3.26
C CYS A 128 -14.81 22.81 -2.39
N SER A 129 -13.65 23.02 -1.77
CA SER A 129 -13.31 24.27 -1.09
C SER A 129 -12.86 25.35 -2.06
N ASN A 130 -12.91 26.61 -1.60
CA ASN A 130 -12.42 27.75 -2.36
C ASN A 130 -10.91 27.88 -2.16
N GLU A 131 -10.16 27.80 -3.27
CA GLU A 131 -8.70 27.93 -3.33
C GLU A 131 -8.12 29.18 -2.64
N TRP A 132 -8.89 30.26 -2.53
CA TRP A 132 -8.45 31.51 -1.92
C TRP A 132 -8.67 31.60 -0.41
N ASN A 133 -9.41 30.66 0.17
CA ASN A 133 -9.76 30.64 1.59
C ASN A 133 -9.19 29.37 2.25
N PRO A 134 -7.86 29.29 2.47
CA PRO A 134 -7.25 28.14 3.12
C PRO A 134 -7.74 28.01 4.56
N LEU A 135 -7.90 26.76 5.00
CA LEU A 135 -8.24 26.44 6.39
C LEU A 135 -7.04 26.63 7.32
N ILE A 136 -5.84 26.28 6.84
CA ILE A 136 -4.57 26.42 7.56
C ILE A 136 -3.49 26.96 6.60
N GLU A 137 -2.61 27.82 7.12
CA GLU A 137 -1.37 28.26 6.47
C GLU A 137 -0.16 27.63 7.20
N MET A 138 0.70 26.93 6.46
CA MET A 138 1.87 26.21 7.00
C MET A 138 3.11 26.39 6.12
N HIS A 139 4.30 26.12 6.66
CA HIS A 139 5.56 26.25 5.91
C HIS A 139 5.79 25.09 4.93
N ASP A 140 5.35 23.89 5.27
CA ASP A 140 5.51 22.67 4.46
C ASP A 140 4.19 21.87 4.44
N GLN A 141 4.23 20.55 4.23
CA GLN A 141 3.05 19.68 4.16
C GLN A 141 2.76 19.00 5.52
N PRO A 142 1.50 18.59 5.81
CA PRO A 142 1.17 18.04 7.12
C PRO A 142 1.33 16.51 7.20
N LEU A 143 1.59 16.04 8.41
CA LEU A 143 1.38 14.66 8.85
C LEU A 143 -0.05 14.50 9.38
N ALA A 144 -0.83 13.57 8.83
CA ALA A 144 -2.12 13.16 9.37
C ALA A 144 -1.92 12.17 10.52
N LEU A 145 -2.64 12.40 11.63
CA LEU A 145 -2.61 11.58 12.84
C LEU A 145 -3.92 11.74 13.61
N ASP A 146 -4.07 11.06 14.74
CA ASP A 146 -5.18 11.27 15.69
C ASP A 146 -4.58 11.73 17.02
N TYR A 147 -4.65 13.03 17.33
CA TYR A 147 -3.98 13.61 18.50
C TYR A 147 -4.77 13.37 19.77
N ASN A 148 -6.10 13.55 19.70
CA ASN A 148 -6.98 13.50 20.87
C ASN A 148 -7.66 12.13 21.06
N ARG A 149 -7.42 11.17 20.16
CA ARG A 149 -7.93 9.79 20.16
C ARG A 149 -9.43 9.68 19.95
N ASP A 150 -10.02 10.61 19.19
CA ASP A 150 -11.44 10.61 18.88
C ASP A 150 -11.78 10.03 17.49
N MET A 151 -10.79 9.51 16.75
CA MET A 151 -10.92 8.97 15.38
C MET A 151 -11.30 10.00 14.31
N ILE A 152 -11.22 11.30 14.62
CA ILE A 152 -11.19 12.37 13.64
C ILE A 152 -9.73 12.64 13.31
N ILE A 153 -9.41 12.79 12.04
CA ILE A 153 -8.03 13.01 11.64
C ILE A 153 -7.61 14.44 11.97
N ASP A 154 -6.55 14.53 12.75
CA ASP A 154 -5.83 15.74 13.11
C ASP A 154 -4.54 15.87 12.28
N LEU A 155 -3.88 17.03 12.40
CA LEU A 155 -2.65 17.30 11.65
C LEU A 155 -1.50 17.70 12.56
N PHE A 156 -0.29 17.31 12.19
CA PHE A 156 0.96 17.84 12.72
C PHE A 156 1.81 18.46 11.61
N GLY A 157 2.50 19.55 11.93
CA GLY A 157 3.36 20.24 10.97
C GLY A 157 3.96 21.52 11.54
N VAL A 158 4.36 22.42 10.64
CA VAL A 158 5.00 23.69 10.99
C VAL A 158 4.12 24.85 10.54
N ASP A 159 3.69 25.70 11.46
CA ASP A 159 2.86 26.87 11.16
C ASP A 159 3.64 27.89 10.30
N LYS A 160 2.95 28.94 9.82
CA LYS A 160 3.58 30.02 9.04
C LYS A 160 4.66 30.82 9.79
N ASN A 161 4.72 30.70 11.11
CA ASN A 161 5.70 31.38 11.96
C ASN A 161 6.93 30.48 12.25
N GLY A 162 6.94 29.24 11.77
CA GLY A 162 8.03 28.28 12.01
C GLY A 162 7.88 27.46 13.30
N ASN A 163 6.72 27.50 13.96
CA ASN A 163 6.44 26.73 15.18
C ASN A 163 5.82 25.38 14.84
N ARG A 164 6.31 24.32 15.48
CA ARG A 164 5.68 22.99 15.40
C ARG A 164 4.32 23.02 16.09
N THR A 165 3.27 22.58 15.40
CA THR A 165 1.88 22.75 15.83
C THR A 165 1.05 21.52 15.47
N PHE A 166 0.12 21.17 16.36
CA PHE A 166 -0.97 20.24 16.11
C PHE A 166 -2.23 21.02 15.77
N TRP A 167 -2.97 20.61 14.75
CA TRP A 167 -4.30 21.16 14.43
C TRP A 167 -5.35 20.10 14.70
N VAL A 168 -6.14 20.34 15.75
CA VAL A 168 -7.17 19.40 16.21
C VAL A 168 -8.51 19.75 15.57
N PHE A 169 -9.05 18.83 14.79
CA PHE A 169 -10.29 18.99 14.05
C PHE A 169 -11.51 18.71 14.92
N ASN A 170 -12.70 19.07 14.41
CA ASN A 170 -13.97 18.88 15.11
C ASN A 170 -15.12 18.70 14.11
N GLN A 171 -16.27 18.28 14.62
CA GLN A 171 -17.44 17.93 13.81
C GLN A 171 -18.16 19.10 13.15
N ASN A 172 -17.80 20.35 13.46
CA ASN A 172 -18.51 21.53 12.96
C ASN A 172 -17.93 22.08 11.65
N ARG A 173 -16.90 21.43 11.06
CA ARG A 173 -16.20 21.88 9.84
C ARG A 173 -15.65 23.31 9.95
N THR A 174 -15.23 23.72 11.15
CA THR A 174 -14.62 25.03 11.41
C THR A 174 -13.10 24.98 11.40
N ALA A 175 -12.44 26.13 11.52
CA ALA A 175 -10.99 26.18 11.67
C ALA A 175 -10.54 25.31 12.87
N PRO A 176 -9.57 24.41 12.68
CA PRO A 176 -9.14 23.49 13.72
C PRO A 176 -8.41 24.24 14.85
N HIS A 177 -8.45 23.67 16.05
CA HIS A 177 -7.80 24.24 17.22
C HIS A 177 -6.29 23.98 17.15
N ALA A 178 -5.50 25.05 17.04
CA ALA A 178 -4.04 24.97 16.97
C ALA A 178 -3.42 24.83 18.38
N ILE A 179 -2.65 23.76 18.60
CA ILE A 179 -1.92 23.47 19.83
C ILE A 179 -0.42 23.49 19.51
N PRO A 180 0.37 24.43 20.04
CA PRO A 180 1.80 24.45 19.82
C PRO A 180 2.46 23.26 20.51
N MET A 181 3.40 22.60 19.82
CA MET A 181 4.20 21.53 20.40
C MET A 181 5.25 22.13 21.35
N LEU A 182 5.21 21.71 22.61
CA LEU A 182 6.18 22.10 23.62
C LEU A 182 7.27 21.02 23.73
N GLY A 183 8.51 21.45 23.92
CA GLY A 183 9.65 20.53 24.08
C GLY A 183 10.47 20.83 25.33
N PRO A 184 11.26 19.85 25.81
CA PRO A 184 12.15 20.05 26.94
C PRO A 184 13.29 21.02 26.62
N LYS A 185 13.62 21.16 25.34
CA LYS A 185 14.63 22.08 24.78
C LYS A 185 13.99 22.89 23.65
N ARG A 186 14.71 23.92 23.20
CA ARG A 186 14.37 24.59 21.94
C ARG A 186 14.31 23.53 20.83
N LEU A 187 13.17 23.44 20.17
CA LEU A 187 12.92 22.46 19.13
C LEU A 187 13.73 22.82 17.88
N GLU A 188 14.41 21.82 17.31
CA GLU A 188 15.12 22.00 16.05
C GLU A 188 14.14 22.23 14.90
N PRO A 189 14.51 22.95 13.83
CA PRO A 189 13.66 23.05 12.66
C PRO A 189 13.38 21.68 12.05
N VAL A 190 12.10 21.42 11.76
CA VAL A 190 11.69 20.25 10.97
C VAL A 190 12.36 20.35 9.60
N ARG A 191 12.80 19.21 9.06
CA ARG A 191 13.37 19.13 7.71
C ARG A 191 12.32 19.54 6.69
N SER A 192 12.73 19.97 5.50
CA SER A 192 11.81 20.23 4.39
C SER A 192 12.52 19.86 3.09
N PRO A 193 12.04 18.84 2.35
CA PRO A 193 10.96 17.91 2.69
C PRO A 193 11.21 17.06 3.96
N HIS A 194 10.17 16.77 4.74
CA HIS A 194 10.27 15.92 5.94
C HIS A 194 9.64 14.54 5.73
N SER A 195 10.08 13.54 6.50
CA SER A 195 9.48 12.20 6.51
C SER A 195 8.90 11.85 7.88
N ASN A 196 8.26 12.84 8.52
CA ASN A 196 7.60 12.66 9.82
C ASN A 196 6.61 11.49 9.76
N ALA A 197 6.46 10.76 10.86
CA ALA A 197 5.63 9.58 10.89
C ALA A 197 4.88 9.41 12.22
N PHE A 198 3.74 8.72 12.14
CA PHE A 198 2.87 8.37 13.26
C PHE A 198 2.72 6.84 13.30
N LEU A 199 3.47 6.18 14.17
CA LEU A 199 3.49 4.72 14.29
C LEU A 199 3.99 4.27 15.66
N ASP A 200 3.57 3.11 16.12
CA ASP A 200 4.05 2.48 17.35
C ASP A 200 5.48 1.94 17.16
N LEU A 201 6.43 2.44 17.96
CA LEU A 201 7.84 2.02 17.95
C LEU A 201 8.23 1.17 19.17
N ASN A 202 7.41 1.17 20.22
CA ASN A 202 7.73 0.57 21.51
C ASN A 202 6.88 -0.69 21.84
N SER A 203 5.95 -1.05 20.96
CA SER A 203 5.01 -2.17 21.05
C SER A 203 3.95 -2.05 22.16
N ASP A 204 3.56 -0.83 22.54
CA ASP A 204 2.45 -0.56 23.46
C ASP A 204 1.09 -0.36 22.76
N PHE A 205 1.05 -0.46 21.43
CA PHE A 205 -0.11 -0.25 20.56
C PHE A 205 -0.65 1.19 20.56
N LEU A 206 0.07 2.14 21.13
CA LEU A 206 -0.17 3.57 21.02
C LEU A 206 0.83 4.15 20.00
N PRO A 207 0.39 4.85 18.95
CA PRO A 207 1.33 5.33 17.96
C PRO A 207 2.17 6.49 18.51
N ASP A 208 3.47 6.42 18.25
CA ASP A 208 4.46 7.44 18.58
C ASP A 208 4.63 8.43 17.43
N LEU A 209 5.16 9.61 17.72
CA LEU A 209 5.47 10.64 16.74
C LEU A 209 6.97 10.67 16.44
N VAL A 210 7.33 10.45 15.18
CA VAL A 210 8.69 10.64 14.68
C VAL A 210 8.77 11.98 13.96
N VAL A 211 9.61 12.88 14.46
CA VAL A 211 9.87 14.18 13.85
C VAL A 211 11.25 14.18 13.20
N THR A 212 11.28 14.39 11.90
CA THR A 212 12.53 14.46 11.13
C THR A 212 13.04 15.88 11.10
N THR A 213 14.18 16.13 11.72
CA THR A 213 14.80 17.46 11.80
C THR A 213 15.96 17.55 10.83
N ARG A 214 16.61 18.72 10.76
CA ARG A 214 17.83 18.90 9.96
C ARG A 214 19.01 18.07 10.48
N THR A 215 18.98 17.66 11.75
CA THR A 215 20.13 17.03 12.43
C THR A 215 19.88 15.59 12.86
N SER A 216 18.64 15.24 13.19
CA SER A 216 18.30 13.97 13.83
C SER A 216 16.87 13.53 13.49
N PHE A 217 16.52 12.33 13.93
CA PHE A 217 15.14 11.88 14.06
C PHE A 217 14.78 11.95 15.54
N GLU A 218 13.83 12.81 15.91
CA GLU A 218 13.34 12.89 17.27
C GLU A 218 12.18 11.90 17.45
N ILE A 219 12.23 11.11 18.53
CA ILE A 219 11.21 10.14 18.89
C ILE A 219 10.43 10.68 20.09
N TRP A 220 9.12 10.84 19.87
CA TRP A 220 8.17 11.34 20.86
C TRP A 220 7.15 10.25 21.16
N MET A 221 7.17 9.73 22.38
CA MET A 221 6.30 8.62 22.77
C MET A 221 4.87 9.11 22.96
N GLY A 222 3.90 8.35 22.46
CA GLY A 222 2.49 8.62 22.68
C GLY A 222 2.11 8.53 24.17
N THR A 223 1.26 9.43 24.65
CA THR A 223 0.69 9.38 26.00
C THR A 223 -0.80 9.71 25.98
N GLU A 224 -1.45 9.66 27.15
CA GLU A 224 -2.86 10.07 27.24
C GLU A 224 -3.08 11.57 26.96
N GLN A 225 -2.04 12.39 27.09
CA GLN A 225 -2.10 13.86 27.00
C GLN A 225 -1.49 14.42 25.70
N GLY A 226 -0.98 13.56 24.82
CA GLY A 226 -0.31 13.95 23.57
C GLY A 226 0.97 13.15 23.37
N PHE A 227 2.11 13.84 23.27
CA PHE A 227 3.40 13.23 22.99
C PHE A 227 4.50 13.77 23.90
N ASP A 228 5.31 12.88 24.47
CA ASP A 228 6.45 13.22 25.32
C ASP A 228 7.78 12.90 24.63
N TYR A 229 8.72 13.84 24.66
CA TYR A 229 10.06 13.63 24.09
C TYR A 229 10.76 12.46 24.78
N SER A 230 11.29 11.52 24.00
CA SER A 230 12.00 10.36 24.53
C SER A 230 13.50 10.42 24.23
N TYR A 231 13.88 10.31 22.95
CA TYR A 231 15.27 10.32 22.52
C TYR A 231 15.40 10.80 21.07
N GLU A 232 16.63 11.01 20.61
CA GLU A 232 16.92 11.34 19.22
C GLU A 232 17.90 10.34 18.60
N ILE A 233 17.74 10.11 17.30
CA ILE A 233 18.62 9.28 16.48
C ILE A 233 19.39 10.21 15.55
N ASP A 234 20.70 10.32 15.76
CA ASP A 234 21.56 11.13 14.91
C ASP A 234 21.61 10.60 13.47
N LEU A 235 21.80 11.49 12.49
CA LEU A 235 22.03 11.08 11.10
C LEU A 235 23.35 10.29 10.95
N PRO A 236 23.40 9.32 10.02
CA PRO A 236 24.60 8.50 9.84
C PRO A 236 25.78 9.32 9.32
N TYR A 237 27.00 8.79 9.48
CA TYR A 237 28.24 9.37 8.95
C TYR A 237 28.57 10.80 9.41
N ASN A 238 27.97 11.29 10.50
CA ASN A 238 28.17 12.65 11.02
C ASN A 238 27.92 13.73 9.96
N ILE A 239 26.97 13.49 9.03
CA ILE A 239 26.63 14.41 7.93
C ILE A 239 26.25 15.80 8.45
N THR A 240 25.69 15.89 9.66
CA THR A 240 25.32 17.14 10.32
C THR A 240 26.49 18.06 10.61
N VAL A 241 27.70 17.50 10.79
CA VAL A 241 28.91 18.25 11.13
C VAL A 241 29.74 18.56 9.88
N ASP A 242 29.59 17.76 8.83
CA ASP A 242 30.33 17.94 7.58
C ASP A 242 29.76 19.11 6.75
N ARG A 243 30.39 20.28 6.90
CA ARG A 243 30.06 21.48 6.11
C ARG A 243 30.32 21.32 4.61
N ASN A 244 31.07 20.30 4.21
CA ASN A 244 31.37 19.99 2.82
C ASN A 244 30.52 18.85 2.26
N PHE A 245 29.53 18.35 3.01
CA PHE A 245 28.60 17.36 2.50
C PHE A 245 27.82 17.95 1.32
N LYS A 246 28.00 17.36 0.13
CA LYS A 246 27.34 17.76 -1.12
C LYS A 246 26.30 16.74 -1.59
N GLY A 247 26.04 15.75 -0.75
CA GLY A 247 25.06 14.70 -1.00
C GLY A 247 23.65 15.12 -0.64
N GLU A 248 22.74 14.16 -0.66
CA GLU A 248 21.31 14.38 -0.45
C GLU A 248 20.78 13.30 0.50
N ILE A 249 19.92 13.71 1.43
CA ILE A 249 19.25 12.81 2.37
C ILE A 249 17.80 12.69 1.92
N GLY A 250 17.37 11.47 1.58
CA GLY A 250 16.01 11.23 1.17
C GLY A 250 15.02 11.11 2.32
N GLN A 251 13.80 10.74 1.96
CA GLN A 251 12.71 10.44 2.88
C GLN A 251 12.93 9.09 3.55
N THR A 252 12.76 9.04 4.87
CA THR A 252 12.80 7.78 5.61
C THR A 252 11.51 7.00 5.45
N LEU A 253 11.65 5.69 5.30
CA LEU A 253 10.56 4.71 5.29
C LEU A 253 10.65 3.81 6.54
N TYR A 254 9.51 3.35 7.08
CA TYR A 254 9.46 2.53 8.29
C TYR A 254 8.91 1.15 7.95
N LEU A 255 9.73 0.10 8.09
CA LEU A 255 9.38 -1.28 7.72
C LEU A 255 10.01 -2.30 8.67
N ASP A 256 9.35 -3.43 8.88
CA ASP A 256 9.96 -4.62 9.49
C ASP A 256 10.79 -5.39 8.44
N VAL A 257 11.99 -4.89 8.18
CA VAL A 257 12.88 -5.38 7.09
C VAL A 257 13.32 -6.81 7.31
N GLU A 258 13.50 -7.23 8.57
CA GLU A 258 14.08 -8.53 8.95
C GLU A 258 13.04 -9.55 9.40
N LEU A 259 11.74 -9.20 9.38
CA LEU A 259 10.62 -10.04 9.82
C LEU A 259 10.79 -10.49 11.29
N THR A 260 11.08 -9.51 12.16
CA THR A 260 11.35 -9.75 13.59
C THR A 260 10.25 -9.24 14.51
N GLY A 261 9.20 -8.62 13.96
CA GLY A 261 8.18 -7.89 14.70
C GLY A 261 8.69 -6.53 15.21
N LYS A 262 9.71 -5.95 14.57
CA LYS A 262 10.26 -4.64 14.94
C LYS A 262 10.43 -3.73 13.73
N MET A 263 9.96 -2.50 13.88
CA MET A 263 10.13 -1.48 12.85
C MET A 263 11.59 -1.02 12.75
N SER A 264 12.08 -0.92 11.52
CA SER A 264 13.38 -0.34 11.18
C SER A 264 13.17 0.92 10.34
N LEU A 265 14.06 1.90 10.50
CA LEU A 265 14.07 3.10 9.66
C LEU A 265 15.00 2.87 8.47
N LEU A 266 14.48 2.98 7.25
CA LEU A 266 15.25 2.95 6.02
C LEU A 266 15.45 4.35 5.47
N LEU A 267 16.71 4.78 5.36
CA LEU A 267 17.10 6.10 4.88
C LEU A 267 17.92 5.97 3.58
N PRO A 268 17.37 6.36 2.42
CA PRO A 268 18.15 6.51 1.20
C PRO A 268 19.07 7.74 1.29
N LEU A 269 20.33 7.55 0.91
CA LEU A 269 21.39 8.54 1.08
C LEU A 269 22.28 8.61 -0.16
N CYS A 270 22.52 9.82 -0.67
CA CYS A 270 23.57 10.12 -1.64
C CYS A 270 24.75 10.82 -0.94
N PHE A 271 25.97 10.51 -1.36
CA PHE A 271 27.18 11.16 -0.83
C PHE A 271 27.71 12.28 -1.72
N ASP A 272 27.35 12.27 -3.00
CA ASP A 272 27.83 13.20 -4.02
C ASP A 272 26.69 13.98 -4.68
N SER A 273 27.03 15.10 -5.30
CA SER A 273 26.05 16.02 -5.91
C SER A 273 25.35 15.48 -7.16
N SER A 274 25.89 14.41 -7.76
CA SER A 274 25.26 13.69 -8.88
C SER A 274 24.48 12.46 -8.43
N CYS A 275 24.44 12.17 -7.12
CA CYS A 275 23.85 10.95 -6.56
C CYS A 275 24.37 9.64 -7.16
N GLY A 276 25.56 9.63 -7.77
CA GLY A 276 26.15 8.43 -8.36
C GLY A 276 26.73 7.47 -7.32
N ASN A 277 27.10 7.99 -6.15
CA ASN A 277 27.50 7.24 -4.97
C ASN A 277 26.38 7.33 -3.93
N CYS A 278 25.52 6.30 -3.89
CA CYS A 278 24.38 6.24 -2.99
C CYS A 278 24.29 4.90 -2.26
N THR A 279 23.55 4.90 -1.16
CA THR A 279 23.24 3.69 -0.39
C THR A 279 21.87 3.81 0.29
N ILE A 280 21.39 2.69 0.82
CA ILE A 280 20.26 2.64 1.74
C ILE A 280 20.83 2.29 3.12
N MET A 281 20.58 3.17 4.09
CA MET A 281 20.92 2.96 5.49
C MET A 281 19.71 2.39 6.22
N MET A 282 19.94 1.44 7.13
CA MET A 282 18.92 0.91 8.03
C MET A 282 19.30 1.24 9.47
N TYR A 283 18.36 1.79 10.24
CA TYR A 283 18.50 1.96 11.67
C TYR A 283 17.61 0.96 12.41
N SER A 284 18.23 0.13 13.25
CA SER A 284 17.54 -0.78 14.17
C SER A 284 18.13 -0.65 15.58
N ASN A 285 19.35 -1.18 15.80
CA ASN A 285 20.14 -1.00 17.03
C ASN A 285 21.40 -0.16 16.77
N GLY A 286 21.31 0.75 15.80
CA GLY A 286 22.42 1.46 15.21
C GLY A 286 22.29 1.54 13.69
N TRP A 287 23.12 2.36 13.06
CA TRP A 287 23.12 2.52 11.60
C TRP A 287 23.89 1.39 10.90
N HIS A 288 23.21 0.72 9.98
CA HIS A 288 23.76 -0.30 9.11
C HIS A 288 23.67 0.16 7.66
N ASN A 289 24.77 0.10 6.92
CA ASN A 289 24.75 0.32 5.47
C ASN A 289 24.36 -1.00 4.80
N LEU A 290 23.24 -1.03 4.08
CA LEU A 290 22.74 -2.27 3.47
C LEU A 290 23.61 -2.74 2.30
N ARG A 291 24.52 -1.91 1.78
CA ARG A 291 25.46 -2.23 0.68
C ARG A 291 24.75 -2.72 -0.59
N VAL A 292 23.64 -2.06 -0.93
CA VAL A 292 22.87 -2.33 -2.15
C VAL A 292 23.75 -2.09 -3.38
N ASN A 293 23.78 -3.06 -4.30
CA ASN A 293 24.52 -2.92 -5.54
C ASN A 293 23.67 -2.23 -6.61
N PHE A 294 23.99 -0.97 -6.92
CA PHE A 294 23.33 -0.19 -7.97
C PHE A 294 24.02 -0.30 -9.36
N ARG A 295 24.82 -1.35 -9.58
CA ARG A 295 25.39 -1.64 -10.91
C ARG A 295 24.57 -2.69 -11.63
N ASP A 296 24.23 -2.40 -12.87
CA ASP A 296 23.48 -3.34 -13.70
C ASP A 296 24.36 -4.47 -14.26
N SER A 297 23.74 -5.38 -15.02
CA SER A 297 24.43 -6.50 -15.68
C SER A 297 25.51 -6.08 -16.68
N ASN A 298 25.45 -4.85 -17.21
CA ASN A 298 26.46 -4.25 -18.10
C ASN A 298 27.50 -3.44 -17.33
N ASN A 299 27.52 -3.53 -15.99
CA ASN A 299 28.38 -2.79 -15.08
C ASN A 299 28.21 -1.27 -15.13
N VAL A 300 27.05 -0.81 -15.59
CA VAL A 300 26.65 0.60 -15.59
C VAL A 300 26.23 1.01 -14.19
N GLN A 301 26.76 2.13 -13.70
CA GLN A 301 26.39 2.69 -12.41
C GLN A 301 25.06 3.44 -12.52
N TRP A 302 24.13 3.08 -11.64
CA TRP A 302 22.92 3.83 -11.34
C TRP A 302 23.02 4.45 -9.96
N GLY A 303 22.20 5.46 -9.71
CA GLY A 303 22.05 6.08 -8.39
C GLY A 303 20.66 6.64 -8.19
N PHE A 304 20.37 7.21 -7.02
CA PHE A 304 19.08 7.88 -6.84
C PHE A 304 18.98 9.12 -7.73
N VAL A 305 17.75 9.49 -8.09
CA VAL A 305 17.52 10.74 -8.81
C VAL A 305 17.86 11.89 -7.88
N LYS A 306 18.74 12.79 -8.32
CA LYS A 306 18.99 14.03 -7.59
C LYS A 306 17.69 14.83 -7.49
N PRO A 307 17.30 15.33 -6.30
CA PRO A 307 16.18 16.24 -6.14
C PRO A 307 16.23 17.39 -7.14
N ASP A 308 15.26 17.44 -8.06
CA ASP A 308 15.20 18.42 -9.16
C ASP A 308 14.00 19.37 -9.05
N GLY A 309 13.23 19.24 -7.97
CA GLY A 309 12.01 20.02 -7.71
C GLY A 309 10.83 19.68 -8.61
N HIS A 310 10.95 18.65 -9.46
CA HIS A 310 9.83 18.12 -10.20
C HIS A 310 9.01 17.13 -9.35
N ARG A 311 7.75 16.95 -9.70
CA ARG A 311 6.82 16.08 -8.97
C ARG A 311 7.36 14.66 -8.88
N TYR A 312 7.30 14.08 -7.69
CA TYR A 312 7.84 12.76 -7.32
C TYR A 312 9.37 12.65 -7.26
N THR A 313 10.10 13.61 -7.83
CA THR A 313 11.57 13.70 -7.79
C THR A 313 12.04 14.94 -7.03
N GLU A 314 11.16 15.56 -6.25
CA GLU A 314 11.45 16.66 -5.32
C GLU A 314 12.28 16.22 -4.11
N THR A 315 12.26 14.92 -3.81
CA THR A 315 13.07 14.27 -2.78
C THR A 315 13.24 12.79 -3.13
N ILE A 316 14.26 12.15 -2.58
CA ILE A 316 14.51 10.72 -2.82
C ILE A 316 13.53 9.93 -1.96
N THR A 317 12.65 9.14 -2.59
CA THR A 317 11.60 8.39 -1.90
C THR A 317 11.66 6.91 -2.29
N LEU A 318 11.44 6.04 -1.31
CA LEU A 318 11.27 4.60 -1.48
C LEU A 318 9.81 4.23 -1.19
N ARG A 319 9.26 3.24 -1.89
CA ARG A 319 7.91 2.69 -1.61
C ARG A 319 8.05 1.25 -1.16
N GLY A 320 7.50 0.91 0.01
CA GLY A 320 7.55 -0.44 0.56
C GLY A 320 6.33 -1.28 0.21
N GLY A 321 6.53 -2.58 0.00
CA GLY A 321 5.47 -3.56 -0.23
C GLY A 321 6.06 -4.93 -0.48
N ASP A 322 5.37 -5.99 -0.09
CA ASP A 322 5.82 -7.37 -0.32
C ASP A 322 5.38 -7.85 -1.71
N PHE A 323 6.23 -7.62 -2.71
CA PHE A 323 5.89 -7.86 -4.12
C PHE A 323 5.92 -9.34 -4.49
N ASN A 324 6.82 -10.11 -3.86
CA ASN A 324 6.96 -11.54 -4.13
C ASN A 324 6.19 -12.42 -3.11
N MET A 325 5.53 -11.80 -2.13
CA MET A 325 4.74 -12.42 -1.08
C MET A 325 5.54 -13.41 -0.21
N ASP A 326 6.82 -13.20 0.06
CA ASP A 326 7.64 -14.07 0.93
C ASP A 326 7.62 -13.69 2.43
N GLY A 327 6.99 -12.56 2.74
CA GLY A 327 6.87 -11.94 4.06
C GLY A 327 7.85 -10.79 4.28
N TYR A 328 8.88 -10.65 3.44
CA TYR A 328 9.87 -9.58 3.58
C TYR A 328 9.49 -8.39 2.68
N PRO A 329 9.33 -7.18 3.23
CA PRO A 329 8.98 -6.01 2.43
C PRO A 329 10.06 -5.67 1.38
N ASP A 330 9.66 -5.69 0.11
CA ASP A 330 10.42 -5.22 -1.05
C ASP A 330 10.25 -3.69 -1.22
N LEU A 331 11.00 -3.10 -2.14
CA LEU A 331 10.99 -1.66 -2.40
C LEU A 331 10.80 -1.33 -3.88
N LEU A 332 10.12 -0.24 -4.19
CA LEU A 332 10.25 0.47 -5.46
C LEU A 332 11.08 1.74 -5.27
N ALA A 333 12.03 1.96 -6.16
CA ALA A 333 12.89 3.15 -6.16
C ALA A 333 13.07 3.69 -7.58
N THR A 334 13.07 5.01 -7.74
CA THR A 334 13.45 5.66 -9.00
C THR A 334 14.95 5.93 -9.01
N LEU A 335 15.64 5.40 -10.02
CA LEU A 335 17.07 5.49 -10.20
C LEU A 335 17.39 6.26 -11.48
N GLN A 336 18.53 6.95 -11.49
CA GLN A 336 19.09 7.67 -12.61
C GLN A 336 20.38 7.01 -13.07
N HIS A 337 20.54 6.92 -14.39
CA HIS A 337 21.78 6.49 -15.01
C HIS A 337 22.90 7.52 -14.73
N SER A 338 24.14 7.07 -14.55
CA SER A 338 25.28 7.95 -14.20
C SER A 338 25.54 9.14 -15.14
N ASN A 339 25.11 9.08 -16.41
CA ASN A 339 25.19 10.22 -17.35
C ASN A 339 24.06 11.26 -17.16
N GLY A 340 23.09 11.00 -16.28
CA GLY A 340 21.96 11.87 -15.98
C GLY A 340 20.80 11.82 -17.00
N GLU A 341 20.94 11.10 -18.10
CA GLU A 341 19.99 11.21 -19.23
C GLU A 341 18.73 10.37 -19.08
N HIS A 342 18.83 9.23 -18.39
CA HIS A 342 17.75 8.25 -18.27
C HIS A 342 17.39 8.00 -16.81
N VAL A 343 16.09 8.10 -16.51
CA VAL A 343 15.53 7.94 -15.16
C VAL A 343 14.45 6.88 -15.23
N GLN A 344 14.52 5.86 -14.36
CA GLN A 344 13.60 4.73 -14.40
C GLN A 344 13.38 4.17 -13.00
N SER A 345 12.19 3.62 -12.77
CA SER A 345 11.81 2.99 -11.51
C SER A 345 12.08 1.49 -11.57
N PHE A 346 12.63 0.93 -10.50
CA PHE A 346 13.01 -0.47 -10.38
C PHE A 346 12.49 -1.08 -9.08
N LEU A 347 12.25 -2.39 -9.13
CA LEU A 347 12.03 -3.21 -7.95
C LEU A 347 13.38 -3.53 -7.29
N LEU A 348 13.46 -3.30 -6.00
CA LEU A 348 14.54 -3.69 -5.11
C LEU A 348 13.99 -4.80 -4.22
N GLN A 349 14.35 -6.04 -4.53
CA GLN A 349 13.87 -7.19 -3.78
C GLN A 349 14.66 -7.35 -2.49
N ASN A 350 13.99 -7.56 -1.37
CA ASN A 350 14.57 -7.88 -0.10
C ASN A 350 15.16 -9.30 -0.15
N VAL A 351 16.45 -9.44 0.13
CA VAL A 351 17.18 -10.73 0.05
C VAL A 351 18.03 -10.96 1.29
N ALA A 352 18.33 -12.22 1.58
CA ALA A 352 19.21 -12.57 2.69
C ALA A 352 20.63 -12.02 2.45
N CYS A 353 21.23 -11.44 3.49
CA CYS A 353 22.62 -11.03 3.47
C CYS A 353 23.52 -12.05 4.19
N ASN A 354 24.40 -12.70 3.42
CA ASN A 354 25.29 -13.73 3.96
C ASN A 354 26.54 -13.16 4.67
N ASN A 355 26.98 -11.93 4.32
CA ASN A 355 28.22 -11.33 4.81
C ASN A 355 27.98 -10.06 5.64
N CYS A 356 26.86 -10.01 6.36
CA CYS A 356 26.45 -8.86 7.17
C CYS A 356 26.63 -9.14 8.66
N ALA A 357 26.96 -8.10 9.42
CA ALA A 357 27.15 -8.17 10.88
C ALA A 357 26.15 -7.24 11.56
N GLY A 358 25.31 -7.80 12.43
CA GLY A 358 24.26 -7.08 13.15
C GLY A 358 22.94 -6.91 12.38
N TYR A 359 22.87 -7.40 11.14
CA TYR A 359 21.65 -7.45 10.31
C TYR A 359 21.74 -8.62 9.32
N ASN A 360 20.60 -9.15 8.88
CA ASN A 360 20.50 -10.38 8.07
C ASN A 360 19.86 -10.19 6.69
N ARG A 361 19.35 -8.99 6.35
CA ARG A 361 18.73 -8.67 5.06
C ARG A 361 19.42 -7.51 4.34
N THR A 362 19.31 -7.49 3.02
CA THR A 362 19.70 -6.38 2.14
C THR A 362 18.75 -6.32 0.95
N TYR A 363 18.99 -5.41 0.00
CA TYR A 363 18.21 -5.28 -1.22
C TYR A 363 19.05 -5.57 -2.46
N GLU A 364 18.42 -6.23 -3.43
CA GLU A 364 18.98 -6.49 -4.76
C GLU A 364 18.08 -5.86 -5.83
N VAL A 365 18.66 -5.05 -6.71
CA VAL A 365 17.90 -4.42 -7.81
C VAL A 365 17.54 -5.48 -8.84
N LYS A 366 16.24 -5.68 -9.08
CA LYS A 366 15.72 -6.55 -10.13
C LYS A 366 15.45 -5.74 -11.40
N TRP A 367 16.50 -5.57 -12.18
CA TRP A 367 16.54 -4.73 -13.39
C TRP A 367 15.47 -5.02 -14.46
N GLN A 368 14.90 -6.22 -14.44
CA GLN A 368 13.91 -6.69 -15.43
C GLN A 368 12.53 -7.00 -14.82
N ALA A 369 12.33 -6.71 -13.52
CA ALA A 369 11.09 -7.10 -12.84
C ALA A 369 9.84 -6.37 -13.39
N LEU A 370 10.00 -5.13 -13.84
CA LEU A 370 8.89 -4.29 -14.33
C LEU A 370 8.78 -4.26 -15.86
N ASN A 371 9.24 -5.32 -16.54
CA ASN A 371 9.10 -5.44 -18.01
C ASN A 371 7.60 -5.44 -18.41
N PRO A 372 7.18 -4.73 -19.48
CA PRO A 372 7.99 -4.12 -20.54
C PRO A 372 8.29 -2.62 -20.35
N PHE A 373 8.17 -2.07 -19.13
CA PHE A 373 8.33 -0.64 -18.87
C PHE A 373 9.81 -0.22 -18.80
N TYR A 374 10.40 0.03 -19.97
CA TYR A 374 11.79 0.52 -20.12
C TYR A 374 11.90 2.02 -20.40
N ASN A 375 10.78 2.70 -20.63
CA ASN A 375 10.77 4.14 -20.88
C ASN A 375 11.06 4.92 -19.60
N GLU A 376 11.42 6.19 -19.73
CA GLU A 376 11.64 7.06 -18.56
C GLU A 376 10.41 7.09 -17.65
N SER A 377 10.61 6.88 -16.35
CA SER A 377 9.56 6.97 -15.34
C SER A 377 10.00 7.83 -14.17
N ALA A 378 9.13 8.73 -13.72
CA ALA A 378 9.37 9.56 -12.55
C ALA A 378 9.20 8.77 -11.25
N MET A 379 8.27 7.80 -11.24
CA MET A 379 7.86 7.09 -10.03
C MET A 379 7.18 5.77 -10.37
N ALA A 380 7.31 4.80 -9.47
CA ALA A 380 6.46 3.62 -9.39
C ALA A 380 5.98 3.43 -7.95
N VAL A 381 4.77 2.92 -7.77
CA VAL A 381 4.17 2.63 -6.46
C VAL A 381 3.35 1.34 -6.52
N PHE A 382 3.35 0.59 -5.42
CA PHE A 382 2.56 -0.63 -5.30
C PHE A 382 1.07 -0.34 -5.21
N TYR A 383 0.28 -1.23 -5.81
CA TYR A 383 -1.18 -1.17 -5.79
C TYR A 383 -1.75 -2.56 -6.10
N ASP A 384 -2.98 -2.88 -5.69
CA ASP A 384 -3.63 -4.18 -5.95
C ASP A 384 -4.85 -3.93 -6.86
N PHE A 385 -4.68 -4.07 -8.18
CA PHE A 385 -5.75 -3.75 -9.13
C PHE A 385 -6.91 -4.76 -9.11
N TYR A 386 -6.60 -6.01 -8.79
CA TYR A 386 -7.57 -7.10 -8.86
C TYR A 386 -8.18 -7.46 -7.51
N GLN A 387 -7.78 -6.75 -6.44
CA GLN A 387 -8.17 -7.02 -5.06
C GLN A 387 -7.90 -8.48 -4.65
N ASP A 388 -6.84 -9.06 -5.21
CA ASP A 388 -6.47 -10.46 -4.99
C ASP A 388 -5.30 -10.61 -4.01
N GLY A 389 -4.87 -9.51 -3.38
CA GLY A 389 -3.78 -9.46 -2.41
C GLY A 389 -2.39 -9.42 -3.03
N ILE A 390 -2.27 -9.59 -4.35
CA ILE A 390 -0.98 -9.52 -5.04
C ILE A 390 -0.68 -8.05 -5.36
N LEU A 391 0.49 -7.58 -4.95
CA LEU A 391 0.92 -6.23 -5.28
C LEU A 391 1.36 -6.15 -6.74
N ASP A 392 0.59 -5.40 -7.52
CA ASP A 392 0.90 -4.84 -8.82
C ASP A 392 1.62 -3.48 -8.66
N ALA A 393 1.82 -2.73 -9.74
CA ALA A 393 2.39 -1.39 -9.66
C ALA A 393 1.73 -0.37 -10.60
N ILE A 394 1.52 0.85 -10.11
CA ILE A 394 1.26 2.03 -10.95
C ILE A 394 2.61 2.69 -11.26
N LEU A 395 2.91 2.92 -12.54
CA LEU A 395 4.07 3.69 -12.98
C LEU A 395 3.64 5.04 -13.54
N VAL A 396 4.45 6.07 -13.31
CA VAL A 396 4.29 7.38 -13.93
C VAL A 396 5.44 7.62 -14.89
N GLY A 397 5.17 7.47 -16.17
CA GLY A 397 6.10 7.74 -17.27
C GLY A 397 6.32 9.23 -17.50
N LEU A 398 7.51 9.57 -17.98
CA LEU A 398 7.88 10.91 -18.42
C LEU A 398 7.92 10.97 -19.94
N GLN A 399 7.12 11.86 -20.53
CA GLN A 399 7.22 12.21 -21.95
C GLN A 399 7.76 13.63 -22.09
N LYS A 400 8.92 13.76 -22.73
CA LYS A 400 9.53 15.05 -23.07
C LYS A 400 8.87 15.59 -24.34
N LYS A 401 8.08 16.66 -24.25
CA LYS A 401 7.48 17.34 -25.42
C LYS A 401 7.89 18.80 -25.47
N GLN A 402 8.76 19.16 -26.42
CA GLN A 402 9.14 20.52 -26.89
C GLN A 402 9.45 21.64 -25.86
N ASN A 403 9.32 21.42 -24.54
CA ASN A 403 9.79 22.19 -23.37
C ASN A 403 8.97 21.87 -22.09
N SER A 404 8.00 20.93 -22.11
CA SER A 404 7.29 20.46 -20.91
C SER A 404 7.45 18.94 -20.71
N LYS A 405 7.58 18.54 -19.42
CA LYS A 405 7.47 17.14 -19.00
C LYS A 405 5.99 16.83 -18.85
N MET A 406 5.48 15.89 -19.64
CA MET A 406 4.13 15.37 -19.50
C MET A 406 4.19 14.04 -18.76
N TYR A 407 3.40 13.92 -17.70
CA TYR A 407 3.28 12.68 -16.95
C TYR A 407 2.22 11.79 -17.60
N ARG A 408 2.50 10.50 -17.67
CA ARG A 408 1.55 9.50 -18.18
C ARG A 408 1.51 8.30 -17.26
N THR A 409 0.33 7.90 -16.81
CA THR A 409 0.19 6.67 -16.03
C THR A 409 0.32 5.43 -16.88
N ALA A 410 0.85 4.39 -16.25
CA ALA A 410 0.91 3.03 -16.74
C ALA A 410 0.62 2.07 -15.58
N ALA A 411 0.16 0.86 -15.90
CA ALA A 411 -0.14 -0.17 -14.92
C ALA A 411 0.60 -1.46 -15.27
N PHE A 412 1.39 -1.94 -14.31
CA PHE A 412 2.12 -3.19 -14.38
C PHE A 412 1.41 -4.23 -13.52
N LYS A 413 1.11 -5.38 -14.12
CA LYS A 413 0.58 -6.55 -13.44
C LYS A 413 1.69 -7.50 -13.04
N ASN A 414 1.76 -7.80 -11.76
CA ASN A 414 2.59 -8.85 -11.22
C ASN A 414 1.96 -10.23 -11.49
N SER A 415 2.79 -11.20 -11.79
CA SER A 415 2.38 -12.59 -12.01
C SER A 415 3.36 -13.48 -11.28
N LEU A 416 2.90 -14.07 -10.19
CA LEU A 416 3.71 -14.99 -9.41
C LEU A 416 3.67 -16.39 -10.04
N ASP A 417 4.86 -16.99 -10.19
CA ASP A 417 5.02 -18.34 -10.73
C ASP A 417 4.65 -19.44 -9.72
N TYR A 418 4.25 -19.08 -8.50
CA TYR A 418 3.89 -20.01 -7.44
C TYR A 418 2.72 -19.52 -6.60
N ASP A 419 1.99 -20.47 -6.01
CA ASP A 419 0.93 -20.20 -5.04
C ASP A 419 1.57 -19.67 -3.74
N ALA A 420 1.62 -18.35 -3.60
CA ALA A 420 1.92 -17.70 -2.34
C ALA A 420 0.64 -17.29 -1.62
N ASN A 421 0.65 -17.47 -0.32
CA ASN A 421 -0.43 -17.07 0.56
C ASN A 421 -0.20 -15.63 1.05
N PHE A 422 -1.29 -14.94 1.36
CA PHE A 422 -1.21 -13.62 2.01
C PHE A 422 -2.30 -13.45 3.08
N VAL A 423 -2.14 -12.43 3.91
CA VAL A 423 -3.24 -11.85 4.70
C VAL A 423 -3.25 -10.35 4.47
N LYS A 424 -4.39 -9.82 4.03
CA LYS A 424 -4.62 -8.39 3.79
C LYS A 424 -5.46 -7.84 4.93
N VAL A 425 -5.01 -6.76 5.58
CA VAL A 425 -5.68 -6.21 6.76
C VAL A 425 -5.87 -4.72 6.60
N MET A 426 -7.08 -4.26 6.86
CA MET A 426 -7.46 -2.85 6.84
C MET A 426 -8.15 -2.50 8.17
N VAL A 427 -7.71 -1.42 8.80
CA VAL A 427 -8.31 -0.90 10.03
C VAL A 427 -8.99 0.43 9.72
N LEU A 428 -10.28 0.55 10.01
CA LEU A 428 -11.07 1.74 9.66
C LEU A 428 -11.38 2.61 10.89
N THR A 429 -11.82 3.85 10.66
CA THR A 429 -12.33 4.70 11.75
C THR A 429 -13.54 4.01 12.41
N GLY A 430 -13.47 3.78 13.72
CA GLY A 430 -14.50 3.06 14.48
C GLY A 430 -15.78 3.87 14.74
N ARG A 431 -16.00 4.97 14.02
CA ARG A 431 -17.08 5.92 14.26
C ARG A 431 -18.41 5.45 13.67
N THR A 432 -19.50 5.98 14.20
CA THR A 432 -20.87 5.69 13.71
C THR A 432 -21.63 6.98 13.53
N ASN A 433 -22.41 7.07 12.45
CA ASN A 433 -23.30 8.18 12.19
C ASN A 433 -24.76 7.71 12.31
N SER A 434 -25.55 8.36 13.19
CA SER A 434 -26.95 8.00 13.42
C SER A 434 -27.86 8.28 12.22
N MET A 435 -27.48 9.23 11.36
CA MET A 435 -28.19 9.54 10.12
C MET A 435 -27.97 8.47 9.04
N TYR A 436 -26.85 7.76 9.10
CA TYR A 436 -26.47 6.70 8.17
C TYR A 436 -26.18 5.40 8.94
N PRO A 437 -27.21 4.76 9.52
CA PRO A 437 -27.01 3.56 10.31
C PRO A 437 -26.55 2.40 9.42
N ILE A 438 -25.62 1.61 9.96
CA ILE A 438 -25.17 0.36 9.35
C ILE A 438 -26.37 -0.59 9.26
N SER A 439 -26.89 -0.80 8.05
CA SER A 439 -28.04 -1.67 7.81
C SER A 439 -27.65 -2.90 6.97
N PRO A 440 -28.12 -4.11 7.34
CA PRO A 440 -28.02 -5.26 6.46
C PRO A 440 -28.96 -5.07 5.26
N GLY A 441 -28.39 -5.00 4.06
CA GLY A 441 -29.17 -4.85 2.82
C GLY A 441 -30.01 -6.08 2.47
N SER A 442 -31.13 -5.86 1.77
CA SER A 442 -32.15 -6.88 1.43
C SER A 442 -31.70 -7.98 0.45
N LEU A 443 -30.51 -7.88 -0.14
CA LEU A 443 -30.04 -8.74 -1.25
C LEU A 443 -28.54 -9.07 -1.15
N GLY A 444 -27.96 -9.06 0.06
CA GLY A 444 -26.54 -9.38 0.27
C GLY A 444 -25.56 -8.24 -0.06
N LYS A 445 -25.91 -7.30 -0.95
CA LYS A 445 -25.19 -6.01 -1.06
C LYS A 445 -25.59 -5.10 0.09
N LYS A 446 -24.70 -4.98 1.07
CA LYS A 446 -24.93 -4.20 2.28
C LYS A 446 -24.44 -2.77 2.03
N LYS A 447 -25.29 -1.76 2.26
CA LYS A 447 -24.89 -0.34 2.22
C LYS A 447 -24.16 -0.07 3.55
N ARG A 448 -22.83 0.01 3.51
CA ARG A 448 -21.99 0.00 4.71
C ARG A 448 -21.00 1.15 4.66
N THR A 449 -21.19 2.16 5.47
CA THR A 449 -20.15 3.14 5.77
C THR A 449 -19.47 2.67 7.05
N TYR A 450 -18.42 1.87 6.93
CA TYR A 450 -17.63 1.40 8.07
C TYR A 450 -16.45 2.32 8.34
N GLY A 451 -16.66 3.64 8.40
CA GLY A 451 -15.57 4.59 8.60
C GLY A 451 -14.58 4.61 7.44
N THR A 452 -13.47 5.31 7.63
CA THR A 452 -12.51 5.68 6.59
C THR A 452 -11.08 5.29 6.97
N ASN A 453 -10.12 5.71 6.14
CA ASN A 453 -8.68 5.57 6.40
C ASN A 453 -8.31 6.08 7.80
N LEU A 454 -7.67 5.23 8.60
CA LEU A 454 -7.18 5.57 9.94
C LEU A 454 -5.65 5.52 9.97
N PRO A 455 -4.94 6.63 10.23
CA PRO A 455 -3.48 6.65 10.40
C PRO A 455 -3.05 6.15 11.78
N GLY A 456 -1.96 5.38 11.84
CA GLY A 456 -1.32 4.93 13.07
C GLY A 456 -1.59 3.50 13.58
N PRO A 457 -2.67 2.77 13.22
CA PRO A 457 -2.89 1.41 13.70
C PRO A 457 -1.68 0.50 13.48
N SER A 458 -1.32 -0.28 14.49
CA SER A 458 -0.31 -1.33 14.38
C SER A 458 -0.98 -2.66 14.06
N ILE A 459 -0.45 -3.36 13.06
CA ILE A 459 -0.95 -4.64 12.59
C ILE A 459 0.23 -5.61 12.69
N ALA A 460 0.10 -6.63 13.52
CA ALA A 460 1.14 -7.63 13.71
C ALA A 460 0.57 -9.02 13.53
N TYR A 461 1.35 -9.94 12.96
CA TYR A 461 1.01 -11.35 12.97
C TYR A 461 2.13 -12.18 13.56
N ARG A 462 1.74 -13.33 14.12
CA ARG A 462 2.64 -14.40 14.52
C ARG A 462 2.18 -15.70 13.88
N THR A 463 3.13 -16.45 13.34
CA THR A 463 2.90 -17.79 12.80
C THR A 463 4.14 -18.65 12.98
N THR A 464 4.01 -19.95 12.69
CA THR A 464 5.10 -20.90 12.67
C THR A 464 5.29 -21.40 11.24
N THR A 465 6.52 -21.41 10.76
CA THR A 465 6.83 -21.91 9.41
C THR A 465 6.74 -23.43 9.32
N GLN A 466 6.79 -23.96 8.09
CA GLN A 466 6.77 -25.43 7.87
C GLN A 466 7.96 -26.16 8.52
N ASP A 467 9.10 -25.48 8.65
CA ASP A 467 10.30 -25.97 9.36
C ASP A 467 10.25 -25.77 10.89
N GLY A 468 9.15 -25.23 11.42
CA GLY A 468 8.93 -25.07 12.86
C GLY A 468 9.55 -23.80 13.46
N SER A 469 10.05 -22.88 12.64
CA SER A 469 10.60 -21.60 13.12
C SER A 469 9.48 -20.58 13.36
N PRO A 470 9.54 -19.78 14.45
CA PRO A 470 8.59 -18.69 14.66
C PRO A 470 8.84 -17.57 13.65
N ARG A 471 7.76 -17.00 13.13
CA ARG A 471 7.76 -15.79 12.29
C ARG A 471 6.82 -14.75 12.88
N ASN A 472 7.32 -13.53 12.99
CA ASN A 472 6.56 -12.39 13.45
C ASN A 472 6.75 -11.24 12.46
N ALA A 473 5.68 -10.54 12.12
CA ALA A 473 5.77 -9.30 11.35
C ALA A 473 4.97 -8.21 12.04
N ILE A 474 5.37 -6.97 11.82
CA ILE A 474 4.59 -5.79 12.19
C ILE A 474 4.58 -4.77 11.04
N ALA A 475 3.44 -4.10 10.87
CA ALA A 475 3.26 -2.98 9.96
C ALA A 475 2.44 -1.89 10.65
N ALA A 476 2.65 -0.65 10.26
CA ALA A 476 1.84 0.48 10.68
C ALA A 476 0.99 0.92 9.49
N GLN A 477 -0.31 1.15 9.71
CA GLN A 477 -1.20 1.62 8.65
C GLN A 477 -1.07 3.14 8.49
N LEU A 478 -0.85 3.59 7.25
CA LEU A 478 -0.75 5.01 6.87
C LEU A 478 0.14 5.84 7.83
N PRO A 479 1.39 5.43 8.10
CA PRO A 479 2.25 6.12 9.07
C PRO A 479 2.72 7.50 8.59
N GLN A 480 2.61 7.81 7.31
CA GLN A 480 3.09 9.05 6.70
C GLN A 480 2.07 9.54 5.66
N SER A 481 1.90 10.87 5.54
CA SER A 481 0.97 11.51 4.59
C SER A 481 1.56 12.66 3.77
N ALA A 482 2.73 13.17 4.13
CA ALA A 482 3.39 14.27 3.42
C ALA A 482 4.19 13.78 2.19
N HIS A 483 4.43 14.68 1.25
CA HIS A 483 5.26 14.54 0.06
C HIS A 483 4.89 13.35 -0.83
N PHE A 484 3.59 13.17 -1.07
CA PHE A 484 3.04 12.03 -1.80
C PHE A 484 3.53 10.71 -1.20
N SER A 485 3.33 10.44 0.08
CA SER A 485 3.75 9.17 0.72
C SER A 485 3.15 7.91 0.08
N LEU A 486 1.99 8.05 -0.60
CA LEU A 486 1.33 7.01 -1.39
C LEU A 486 1.28 5.64 -0.69
N ASN A 487 1.05 5.66 0.62
CA ASN A 487 0.83 4.44 1.39
C ASN A 487 -0.55 3.87 1.04
N LEU A 488 -0.65 2.55 0.93
CA LEU A 488 -1.93 1.87 0.76
C LEU A 488 -2.76 1.98 2.05
N PRO A 489 -4.10 2.04 1.97
CA PRO A 489 -4.97 2.14 3.14
C PRO A 489 -5.14 0.80 3.89
N TYR A 490 -4.32 -0.19 3.55
CA TYR A 490 -4.28 -1.52 4.13
C TYR A 490 -2.84 -2.03 4.12
N THR A 491 -2.60 -3.08 4.90
CA THR A 491 -1.34 -3.82 4.88
C THR A 491 -1.57 -5.21 4.30
N THR A 492 -0.71 -5.62 3.37
CA THR A 492 -0.62 -7.00 2.91
C THR A 492 0.62 -7.64 3.48
N PHE A 493 0.47 -8.77 4.17
CA PHE A 493 1.57 -9.63 4.57
C PHE A 493 1.65 -10.83 3.64
N GLY A 494 2.78 -10.99 2.95
CA GLY A 494 3.09 -12.25 2.29
C GLY A 494 3.40 -13.31 3.32
N LEU A 495 2.85 -14.50 3.09
CA LEU A 495 3.05 -15.66 3.92
C LEU A 495 3.93 -16.68 3.18
N GLY A 496 4.34 -16.42 1.94
CA GLY A 496 5.01 -17.38 1.09
C GLY A 496 4.17 -18.66 0.97
N ARG A 497 4.81 -19.82 1.08
CA ARG A 497 4.12 -21.13 1.08
C ARG A 497 3.76 -21.61 2.50
N THR A 498 3.72 -20.73 3.49
CA THR A 498 3.49 -21.09 4.91
C THR A 498 2.03 -21.59 5.17
N PRO A 499 1.72 -22.13 6.37
CA PRO A 499 0.77 -23.23 6.55
C PRO A 499 -0.71 -22.82 6.45
N ASN A 500 -1.59 -23.80 6.68
CA ASN A 500 -3.05 -23.70 6.56
C ASN A 500 -3.71 -22.55 7.35
N PHE A 501 -3.03 -21.95 8.34
CA PHE A 501 -3.51 -20.84 9.16
C PHE A 501 -2.37 -19.97 9.70
N VAL A 502 -2.67 -18.71 9.97
CA VAL A 502 -1.84 -17.81 10.78
C VAL A 502 -2.22 -17.98 12.24
N ASP A 503 -1.24 -18.17 13.14
CA ASP A 503 -1.51 -18.51 14.54
C ASP A 503 -2.28 -17.40 15.25
N ALA A 504 -1.82 -16.16 15.08
CA ALA A 504 -2.42 -14.97 15.69
C ALA A 504 -2.22 -13.73 14.81
N LEU A 505 -3.27 -12.93 14.66
CA LEU A 505 -3.23 -11.58 14.11
C LEU A 505 -3.65 -10.59 15.20
N THR A 506 -2.76 -9.66 15.53
CA THR A 506 -2.95 -8.65 16.58
C THR A 506 -3.09 -7.27 15.95
N ILE A 507 -4.17 -6.58 16.30
CA ILE A 507 -4.43 -5.20 15.87
C ILE A 507 -4.33 -4.30 17.08
N GLY A 508 -3.54 -3.24 16.96
CA GLY A 508 -3.34 -2.19 17.94
C GLY A 508 -3.93 -0.87 17.48
N VAL A 509 -4.70 -0.22 18.34
CA VAL A 509 -5.33 1.08 18.10
C VAL A 509 -5.43 1.83 19.43
N GLY A 510 -4.84 3.03 19.50
CA GLY A 510 -5.00 3.94 20.64
C GLY A 510 -4.54 3.36 21.99
N GLY A 511 -3.46 2.56 22.01
CA GLY A 511 -2.94 1.92 23.22
C GLY A 511 -3.74 0.71 23.69
N LYS A 512 -4.63 0.21 22.83
CA LYS A 512 -5.42 -1.01 23.06
C LYS A 512 -5.16 -2.00 21.94
N SER A 513 -5.30 -3.29 22.23
CA SER A 513 -5.15 -4.30 21.20
C SER A 513 -6.13 -5.46 21.34
N ARG A 514 -6.33 -6.14 20.21
CA ARG A 514 -7.04 -7.41 20.15
C ARG A 514 -6.33 -8.38 19.23
N GLU A 515 -6.23 -9.61 19.71
CA GLU A 515 -5.72 -10.75 18.95
C GLU A 515 -6.89 -11.59 18.40
N TRP A 516 -6.77 -11.99 17.13
CA TRP A 516 -7.62 -12.99 16.49
C TRP A 516 -6.79 -14.23 16.14
N PRO A 517 -7.11 -15.40 16.71
CA PRO A 517 -6.37 -16.61 16.44
C PRO A 517 -6.84 -17.29 15.14
N GLN A 518 -5.98 -18.14 14.56
CA GLN A 518 -6.31 -19.06 13.45
C GLN A 518 -6.91 -18.36 12.22
N ILE A 519 -6.23 -17.33 11.71
CA ILE A 519 -6.68 -16.65 10.49
C ILE A 519 -6.39 -17.51 9.26
N ILE A 520 -7.38 -17.64 8.38
CA ILE A 520 -7.27 -18.40 7.14
C ILE A 520 -6.44 -17.56 6.13
N PRO A 521 -5.40 -18.11 5.50
CA PRO A 521 -4.64 -17.39 4.47
C PRO A 521 -5.50 -17.10 3.24
N ASN A 522 -5.05 -16.18 2.38
CA ASN A 522 -5.79 -15.66 1.23
C ASN A 522 -7.13 -15.06 1.65
N SER A 523 -7.07 -14.25 2.71
CA SER A 523 -8.20 -13.53 3.24
C SER A 523 -7.88 -12.05 3.41
N GLN A 524 -8.91 -11.25 3.22
CA GLN A 524 -8.93 -9.83 3.55
C GLN A 524 -9.75 -9.65 4.83
N MET A 525 -9.15 -8.98 5.80
CA MET A 525 -9.75 -8.70 7.10
C MET A 525 -9.94 -7.20 7.28
N VAL A 526 -11.19 -6.77 7.42
CA VAL A 526 -11.54 -5.38 7.75
C VAL A 526 -11.90 -5.29 9.22
N VAL A 527 -11.17 -4.45 9.96
CA VAL A 527 -11.28 -4.29 11.41
C VAL A 527 -11.90 -2.95 11.74
N ILE A 528 -12.94 -2.97 12.57
CA ILE A 528 -13.69 -1.79 13.00
C ILE A 528 -13.58 -1.70 14.53
N PRO A 529 -12.72 -0.82 15.06
CA PRO A 529 -12.47 -0.68 16.50
C PRO A 529 -13.56 0.14 17.19
N ASN A 530 -14.75 -0.46 17.35
CA ASN A 530 -15.91 0.21 17.98
C ASN A 530 -16.55 -0.63 19.10
N PRO A 531 -16.62 -0.12 20.35
CA PRO A 531 -15.98 1.11 20.83
C PRO A 531 -14.47 0.90 21.04
N ILE A 532 -13.66 1.96 20.86
CA ILE A 532 -12.19 1.91 20.95
C ILE A 532 -11.75 1.37 22.33
N ALA A 533 -12.42 1.81 23.39
CA ALA A 533 -12.08 1.45 24.77
C ALA A 533 -12.32 -0.04 25.12
N GLU A 534 -13.10 -0.78 24.32
CA GLU A 534 -13.43 -2.19 24.59
C GLU A 534 -12.97 -3.10 23.41
N PRO A 535 -11.70 -3.51 23.37
CA PRO A 535 -11.16 -4.33 22.28
C PRO A 535 -11.94 -5.61 22.00
N SER A 536 -12.46 -6.25 23.05
CA SER A 536 -13.28 -7.47 22.98
C SER A 536 -14.55 -7.33 22.11
N ARG A 537 -15.01 -6.10 21.85
CA ARG A 537 -16.19 -5.79 21.03
C ARG A 537 -15.86 -5.34 19.61
N TRP A 538 -14.59 -5.11 19.29
CA TRP A 538 -14.16 -4.76 17.94
C TRP A 538 -14.66 -5.79 16.93
N LYS A 539 -15.10 -5.32 15.76
CA LYS A 539 -15.64 -6.21 14.73
C LYS A 539 -14.56 -6.48 13.70
N ALA A 540 -14.39 -7.74 13.34
CA ALA A 540 -13.57 -8.16 12.23
C ALA A 540 -14.47 -8.81 11.18
N GLN A 541 -14.33 -8.39 9.93
CA GLN A 541 -15.02 -8.99 8.79
C GLN A 541 -13.98 -9.65 7.91
N LEU A 542 -14.14 -10.96 7.71
CA LEU A 542 -13.24 -11.76 6.91
C LEU A 542 -13.89 -12.03 5.55
N PHE A 543 -13.21 -11.61 4.50
CA PHE A 543 -13.54 -11.90 3.11
C PHE A 543 -12.50 -12.87 2.58
N VAL A 544 -12.93 -14.02 2.08
CA VAL A 544 -12.03 -15.03 1.55
C VAL A 544 -12.02 -14.89 0.04
N THR A 545 -10.85 -14.66 -0.55
CA THR A 545 -10.69 -14.62 -2.01
C THR A 545 -10.82 -16.05 -2.55
N PRO A 546 -11.85 -16.38 -3.34
CA PRO A 546 -12.00 -17.73 -3.87
C PRO A 546 -10.92 -18.00 -4.91
N SER A 547 -10.04 -18.96 -4.65
CA SER A 547 -9.04 -19.39 -5.64
C SER A 547 -9.72 -19.97 -6.88
N LYS A 548 -9.24 -19.59 -8.08
CA LYS A 548 -9.68 -20.17 -9.37
C LYS A 548 -9.55 -21.70 -9.39
N LEU A 549 -8.63 -22.24 -8.59
CA LEU A 549 -8.42 -23.67 -8.42
C LEU A 549 -9.64 -24.37 -7.81
N ILE A 550 -10.45 -23.68 -6.99
CA ILE A 550 -11.66 -24.26 -6.36
C ILE A 550 -12.69 -24.58 -7.44
N LEU A 551 -12.91 -23.67 -8.40
CA LEU A 551 -13.82 -23.89 -9.53
C LEU A 551 -13.33 -25.01 -10.45
N LEU A 552 -12.03 -25.02 -10.77
CA LEU A 552 -11.42 -26.09 -11.57
C LEU A 552 -11.49 -27.44 -10.85
N SER A 553 -11.24 -27.46 -9.55
CA SER A 553 -11.32 -28.66 -8.71
C SER A 553 -12.77 -29.15 -8.63
N ALA A 554 -13.75 -28.27 -8.45
CA ALA A 554 -15.16 -28.61 -8.45
C ALA A 554 -15.62 -29.16 -9.81
N ALA A 555 -15.16 -28.55 -10.92
CA ALA A 555 -15.43 -29.04 -12.26
C ALA A 555 -14.78 -30.41 -12.51
N ALA A 556 -13.53 -30.61 -12.07
CA ALA A 556 -12.84 -31.89 -12.17
C ALA A 556 -13.54 -32.97 -11.31
N LEU A 557 -13.89 -32.65 -10.06
CA LEU A 557 -14.64 -33.55 -9.17
C LEU A 557 -16.00 -33.92 -9.77
N GLY A 558 -16.72 -32.92 -10.30
CA GLY A 558 -17.98 -33.11 -11.01
C GLY A 558 -17.82 -34.04 -12.21
N ALA A 559 -16.79 -33.82 -13.03
CA ALA A 559 -16.49 -34.67 -14.18
C ALA A 559 -16.17 -36.12 -13.77
N THR A 560 -15.38 -36.31 -12.71
CA THR A 560 -15.11 -37.66 -12.17
C THR A 560 -16.37 -38.33 -11.61
N CYS A 561 -17.22 -37.59 -10.90
CA CYS A 561 -18.50 -38.12 -10.40
C CYS A 561 -19.42 -38.55 -11.54
N VAL A 562 -19.51 -37.76 -12.61
CA VAL A 562 -20.31 -38.10 -13.80
C VAL A 562 -19.75 -39.34 -14.50
N LEU A 563 -18.42 -39.42 -14.66
CA LEU A 563 -17.77 -40.57 -15.26
C LEU A 563 -18.03 -41.87 -14.47
N ILE A 564 -17.85 -41.83 -13.14
CA ILE A 564 -18.11 -42.96 -12.27
C ILE A 564 -19.58 -43.38 -12.37
N THR A 565 -20.50 -42.40 -12.36
CA THR A 565 -21.94 -42.66 -12.49
C THR A 565 -22.29 -43.32 -13.83
N ALA A 566 -21.68 -42.88 -14.93
CA ALA A 566 -21.87 -43.47 -16.24
C ALA A 566 -21.35 -44.92 -16.31
N ILE A 567 -20.19 -45.20 -15.68
CA ILE A 567 -19.65 -46.56 -15.57
C ILE A 567 -20.59 -47.45 -14.75
N ILE A 568 -21.08 -46.97 -13.60
CA ILE A 568 -22.03 -47.70 -12.75
C ILE A 568 -23.32 -48.01 -13.54
N LEU A 569 -23.89 -47.02 -14.24
CA LEU A 569 -25.08 -47.22 -15.05
C LEU A 569 -24.84 -48.21 -16.20
N GLY A 570 -23.69 -48.13 -16.86
CA GLY A 570 -23.31 -49.07 -17.93
C GLY A 570 -23.17 -50.51 -17.42
N LEU A 571 -22.50 -50.70 -16.28
CA LEU A 571 -22.38 -52.01 -15.63
C LEU A 571 -23.74 -52.53 -15.17
N TYR A 572 -24.57 -51.69 -14.55
CA TYR A 572 -25.94 -52.05 -14.14
C TYR A 572 -26.80 -52.47 -15.33
N TRP A 573 -26.68 -51.80 -16.48
CA TRP A 573 -27.42 -52.17 -17.69
C TRP A 573 -26.93 -53.48 -18.28
N LYS A 574 -25.62 -53.74 -18.24
CA LYS A 574 -25.03 -55.01 -18.67
C LYS A 574 -25.50 -56.16 -17.77
N GLU A 575 -25.42 -56.00 -16.46
CA GLU A 575 -25.88 -56.96 -15.45
C GLU A 575 -27.37 -57.27 -15.65
N ARG A 576 -28.21 -56.25 -15.80
CA ARG A 576 -29.65 -56.44 -16.05
C ARG A 576 -29.96 -57.15 -17.37
N ARG A 577 -29.07 -57.06 -18.36
CA ARG A 577 -29.19 -57.76 -19.64
C ARG A 577 -28.77 -59.23 -19.50
N GLU A 578 -27.69 -59.51 -18.78
CA GLU A 578 -27.23 -60.87 -18.46
C GLU A 578 -28.29 -61.61 -17.62
N ASP A 579 -28.84 -60.98 -16.57
CA ASP A 579 -29.96 -61.52 -15.77
C ASP A 579 -31.19 -61.88 -16.61
N LYS A 580 -31.53 -61.06 -17.62
CA LYS A 580 -32.66 -61.35 -18.51
C LYS A 580 -32.39 -62.55 -19.39
N ILE A 581 -31.15 -62.73 -19.83
CA ILE A 581 -30.74 -63.88 -20.67
C ILE A 581 -30.75 -65.16 -19.82
N GLU A 582 -30.22 -65.12 -18.59
CA GLU A 582 -30.28 -66.26 -17.66
C GLU A 582 -31.73 -66.66 -17.33
N LYS A 583 -32.60 -65.70 -17.01
CA LYS A 583 -34.03 -65.99 -16.76
C LYS A 583 -34.74 -66.62 -17.95
N LEU A 584 -34.40 -66.22 -19.17
CA LEU A 584 -34.94 -66.85 -20.38
C LEU A 584 -34.41 -68.29 -20.56
N GLN A 585 -33.14 -68.55 -20.25
CA GLN A 585 -32.56 -69.89 -20.29
C GLN A 585 -33.15 -70.82 -19.22
N GLU A 586 -33.38 -70.33 -18.01
CA GLU A 586 -34.07 -71.10 -16.96
C GLU A 586 -35.53 -71.40 -17.34
N ALA A 587 -36.27 -70.42 -17.88
CA ALA A 587 -37.64 -70.64 -18.34
C ALA A 587 -37.73 -71.71 -19.46
N HIS A 588 -36.73 -71.78 -20.35
CA HIS A 588 -36.65 -72.84 -21.36
C HIS A 588 -36.29 -74.22 -20.78
N LYS A 589 -35.63 -74.28 -19.63
CA LYS A 589 -35.30 -75.54 -18.94
C LYS A 589 -36.53 -76.21 -18.33
N PHE A 590 -37.54 -75.44 -17.93
CA PHE A 590 -38.78 -75.95 -17.32
C PHE A 590 -39.78 -76.61 -18.30
N HIS A 591 -39.53 -76.57 -19.61
CA HIS A 591 -40.40 -77.23 -20.59
C HIS A 591 -40.01 -78.68 -20.95
N PHE A 592 -38.96 -79.23 -20.34
CA PHE A 592 -38.52 -80.62 -20.60
C PHE A 592 -38.84 -81.63 -19.49
N ASP A 593 -39.39 -81.20 -18.36
CA ASP A 593 -39.72 -82.09 -17.22
C ASP A 593 -41.23 -82.43 -17.14
N ALA A 594 -41.99 -82.13 -18.20
CA ALA A 594 -43.44 -82.38 -18.30
C ALA A 594 -43.84 -83.18 -19.56
N MET A 595 -42.93 -84.01 -20.11
CA MET A 595 -43.25 -85.05 -21.09
C MET A 595 -42.85 -86.43 -20.56
#